data_AF-X0YHJ3-F1
#
_entry.id   AF-X0YHJ3-F1
#
_cell.length_a   1.000
_cell.length_b   1.000
_cell.length_c   1.000
_cell.angle_alpha   90.00
_cell.angle_beta   90.00
_cell.angle_gamma   90.00
#
_symmetry.space_group_name_H-M   'P 1'
#
loop_
_entity.id
_entity.type
_entity.pdbx_description
1 polymer ?
#
loop_
_entity_poly.entity_id
_entity_poly.type
_entity_poly.pdbx_seq_one_letter_code
_entity_poly.pdbx_strand_id
1 'polypeptide(L)'
;MKNLLIIISIVFATNVYGQNTYNSSVTTKYTLEGEVIEKQRTITISDTEIKITNFLGGTKTLNLKVNDIKEKEDDWDGLMKWYYCTSTEKDVISGRYTEFIIIIKKSYPSDMKVCQKVDEVTFIKTVMSLR
;
A
#
# COMPACT_ATOMS: atom_id res chain seq x y z
N MET A 1 -14.79 37.20 30.28
CA MET A 1 -13.98 36.01 29.94
C MET A 1 -14.79 35.07 29.04
N LYS A 2 -15.13 35.49 27.81
CA LYS A 2 -15.99 34.71 26.89
C LYS A 2 -15.27 34.31 25.59
N ASN A 3 -14.08 34.87 25.36
CA ASN A 3 -13.28 34.65 24.14
C ASN A 3 -12.17 33.61 24.32
N LEU A 4 -11.96 33.07 25.54
CA LEU A 4 -10.90 32.08 25.81
C LEU A 4 -11.34 30.64 25.51
N LEU A 5 -12.65 30.38 25.42
CA LEU A 5 -13.20 29.04 25.18
C LEU A 5 -13.13 28.61 23.71
N ILE A 6 -12.96 29.54 22.77
CA ILE A 6 -12.95 29.23 21.32
C ILE A 6 -11.59 28.67 20.87
N ILE A 7 -10.50 29.00 21.57
CA ILE A 7 -9.14 28.57 21.19
C ILE A 7 -8.90 27.10 21.53
N ILE A 8 -9.58 26.54 22.53
CA ILE A 8 -9.39 25.15 22.98
C ILE A 8 -10.13 24.15 22.06
N SER A 9 -11.16 24.56 21.31
CA SER A 9 -11.87 23.67 20.40
C SER A 9 -11.14 23.40 19.07
N ILE A 10 -10.12 24.18 18.72
CA ILE A 10 -9.40 24.01 17.43
C ILE A 10 -8.30 22.93 17.52
N VAL A 11 -7.89 22.53 18.73
CA VAL A 11 -6.80 21.55 18.93
C VAL A 11 -7.24 20.09 18.70
N PHE A 12 -8.54 19.83 18.53
CA PHE A 12 -9.08 18.47 18.38
C PHE A 12 -9.38 18.02 16.94
N ALA A 13 -9.03 18.80 15.91
CA ALA A 13 -9.53 18.55 14.55
C ALA A 13 -8.47 18.55 13.44
N THR A 14 -7.25 18.09 13.71
CA THR A 14 -6.31 17.76 12.63
C THR A 14 -5.69 16.39 12.83
N ASN A 15 -6.50 15.33 12.67
CA ASN A 15 -5.97 14.07 12.16
C ASN A 15 -5.52 14.37 10.72
N VAL A 16 -4.31 14.89 10.56
CA VAL A 16 -3.67 15.04 9.27
C VAL A 16 -3.38 13.62 8.80
N TYR A 17 -4.33 13.01 8.08
CA TYR A 17 -4.11 11.73 7.43
C TYR A 17 -2.99 11.92 6.42
N GLY A 18 -1.82 11.37 6.73
CA GLY A 18 -0.66 11.44 5.84
C GLY A 18 -0.95 10.59 4.61
N GLN A 19 -0.88 11.22 3.43
CA GLN A 19 -0.87 10.51 2.16
C GLN A 19 0.52 10.66 1.54
N ASN A 20 1.16 9.54 1.26
CA ASN A 20 2.42 9.48 0.53
C ASN A 20 2.15 8.88 -0.87
N THR A 21 2.76 9.47 -1.89
CA THR A 21 2.71 8.95 -3.26
C THR A 21 4.14 8.62 -3.70
N TYR A 22 4.33 7.40 -4.19
CA TYR A 22 5.58 6.87 -4.71
C TYR A 22 5.40 6.48 -6.17
N ASN A 23 6.48 6.55 -6.93
CA ASN A 23 6.54 5.99 -8.27
C ASN A 23 7.36 4.70 -8.24
N SER A 24 7.02 3.77 -9.11
CA SER A 24 7.78 2.53 -9.28
C SER A 24 7.74 2.12 -10.73
N SER A 25 8.84 1.60 -11.26
CA SER A 25 8.88 1.02 -12.60
C SER A 25 9.21 -0.47 -12.49
N VAL A 26 8.45 -1.31 -13.20
CA VAL A 26 8.84 -2.71 -13.44
C VAL A 26 9.12 -2.84 -14.92
N THR A 27 10.32 -3.31 -15.21
CA THR A 27 10.79 -3.65 -16.55
C THR A 27 10.53 -5.13 -16.77
N THR A 28 9.37 -5.53 -17.30
CA THR A 28 9.25 -6.89 -17.87
C THR A 28 8.04 -7.07 -18.80
N LYS A 29 8.34 -7.21 -20.10
CA LYS A 29 7.73 -8.20 -20.98
C LYS A 29 8.82 -8.58 -21.98
N TYR A 30 9.21 -9.85 -22.04
CA TYR A 30 10.00 -10.35 -23.16
C TYR A 30 9.00 -10.82 -24.22
N THR A 31 8.94 -10.13 -25.36
CA THR A 31 8.27 -10.66 -26.57
C THR A 31 9.28 -11.50 -27.37
N LEU A 32 8.81 -12.34 -28.28
CA LEU A 32 9.66 -13.14 -29.19
C LEU A 32 10.65 -12.26 -30.00
N GLU A 33 10.40 -10.95 -30.08
CA GLU A 33 11.19 -9.95 -30.80
C GLU A 33 12.03 -9.04 -29.87
N GLY A 34 12.03 -9.28 -28.56
CA GLY A 34 12.91 -8.58 -27.62
C GLY A 34 12.48 -7.15 -27.23
N GLU A 35 11.22 -6.77 -27.43
CA GLU A 35 10.73 -5.45 -27.01
C GLU A 35 10.65 -5.33 -25.48
N VAL A 36 11.42 -4.40 -24.91
CA VAL A 36 11.36 -4.06 -23.49
C VAL A 36 10.26 -3.03 -23.27
N ILE A 37 9.10 -3.47 -22.77
CA ILE A 37 8.04 -2.55 -22.35
C ILE A 37 8.25 -2.18 -20.87
N GLU A 38 8.58 -0.92 -20.61
CA GLU A 38 8.59 -0.37 -19.26
C GLU A 38 7.14 -0.16 -18.79
N LYS A 39 6.75 -0.78 -17.67
CA LYS A 39 5.47 -0.49 -17.02
C LYS A 39 5.71 0.37 -15.79
N GLN A 40 5.42 1.66 -15.95
CA GLN A 40 5.35 2.60 -14.83
C GLN A 40 4.12 2.30 -13.98
N ARG A 41 4.26 2.42 -12.67
CA ARG A 41 3.18 2.30 -11.68
C ARG A 41 3.31 3.40 -10.65
N THR A 42 2.16 3.83 -10.15
CA THR A 42 2.02 4.82 -9.10
C THR A 42 1.44 4.11 -7.90
N ILE A 43 2.07 4.32 -6.74
CA ILE A 43 1.71 3.73 -5.46
C ILE A 43 1.31 4.88 -4.55
N THR A 44 0.04 4.96 -4.18
CA THR A 44 -0.46 5.94 -3.20
C THR A 44 -0.80 5.19 -1.93
N ILE A 45 -0.27 5.66 -0.80
CA ILE A 45 -0.45 5.06 0.52
C ILE A 45 -0.96 6.16 1.45
N SER A 46 -2.11 5.93 2.07
CA SER A 46 -2.60 6.72 3.19
C SER A 46 -2.94 5.81 4.37
N ASP A 47 -3.39 6.40 5.47
CA ASP A 47 -3.85 5.62 6.62
C ASP A 47 -5.21 4.94 6.39
N THR A 48 -5.93 5.28 5.31
CA THR A 48 -7.26 4.74 5.02
C THR A 48 -7.33 3.92 3.73
N GLU A 49 -6.45 4.20 2.77
CA GLU A 49 -6.44 3.54 1.47
C GLU A 49 -5.04 3.34 0.92
N ILE A 50 -4.87 2.27 0.14
CA ILE A 50 -3.67 2.04 -0.65
C ILE A 50 -4.09 1.75 -2.10
N LYS A 51 -3.48 2.44 -3.04
CA LYS A 51 -3.72 2.30 -4.47
C LYS A 51 -2.44 1.98 -5.21
N ILE A 52 -2.44 0.92 -6.01
CA ILE A 52 -1.29 0.51 -6.82
C ILE A 52 -1.74 0.36 -8.27
N THR A 53 -1.34 1.27 -9.15
CA THR A 53 -1.65 1.14 -10.58
C THR A 53 -0.83 0.04 -11.23
N ASN A 54 -1.32 -0.52 -12.33
CA ASN A 54 -0.62 -1.57 -13.08
C ASN A 54 -0.12 -2.73 -12.19
N PHE A 55 -0.98 -3.20 -11.29
CA PHE A 55 -0.73 -4.34 -10.43
C PHE A 55 -0.73 -5.66 -11.25
N LEU A 56 0.10 -6.63 -10.84
CA LEU A 56 0.26 -8.01 -11.39
C LEU A 56 -0.31 -8.24 -12.82
N GLY A 57 0.53 -8.04 -13.84
CA GLY A 57 0.11 -8.13 -15.25
C GLY A 57 -0.18 -6.76 -15.89
N GLY A 58 -0.41 -5.73 -15.08
CA GLY A 58 -0.10 -4.35 -15.44
C GLY A 58 -1.14 -3.65 -16.31
N THR A 59 -2.42 -3.88 -16.04
CA THR A 59 -3.54 -3.11 -16.63
C THR A 59 -4.61 -2.71 -15.62
N LYS A 60 -4.67 -3.39 -14.47
CA LYS A 60 -5.62 -3.07 -13.39
C LYS A 60 -4.94 -2.33 -12.25
N THR A 61 -5.72 -1.47 -11.62
CA THR A 61 -5.32 -0.82 -10.37
C THR A 61 -5.82 -1.67 -9.21
N LEU A 62 -4.91 -2.00 -8.28
CA LEU A 62 -5.29 -2.59 -7.01
C LEU A 62 -5.71 -1.46 -6.06
N ASN A 63 -6.95 -1.49 -5.60
CA ASN A 63 -7.49 -0.58 -4.61
C ASN A 63 -7.73 -1.34 -3.30
N LEU A 64 -7.14 -0.85 -2.22
CA LEU A 64 -7.16 -1.46 -0.90
C LEU A 64 -7.74 -0.49 0.11
N LYS A 65 -8.67 -0.98 0.93
CA LYS A 65 -9.07 -0.32 2.17
C LYS A 65 -8.12 -0.74 3.29
N VAL A 66 -7.58 0.22 4.02
CA VAL A 66 -6.80 -0.04 5.24
C VAL A 66 -7.75 -0.28 6.40
N ASN A 67 -7.60 -1.43 7.06
CA ASN A 67 -8.42 -1.82 8.21
C ASN A 67 -7.68 -1.59 9.53
N ASP A 68 -6.36 -1.82 9.53
CA ASP A 68 -5.52 -1.66 10.71
C ASP A 68 -4.08 -1.33 10.30
N ILE A 69 -3.35 -0.66 11.18
CA ILE A 69 -1.97 -0.26 10.98
C ILE A 69 -1.18 -0.61 12.23
N LYS A 70 -0.10 -1.35 12.07
CA LYS A 70 0.82 -1.68 13.17
C LYS A 70 2.24 -1.27 12.83
N GLU A 71 2.99 -0.87 13.83
CA GLU A 71 4.43 -0.71 13.72
C GLU A 71 5.12 -1.91 14.37
N LYS A 72 6.10 -2.49 13.66
CA LYS A 72 6.87 -3.63 14.16
C LYS A 72 8.33 -3.43 13.81
N GLU A 73 9.21 -3.75 14.75
CA GLU A 73 10.64 -3.84 14.47
C GLU A 73 10.93 -5.12 13.68
N ASP A 74 11.72 -4.96 12.63
CA ASP A 74 12.37 -6.03 11.90
C ASP A 74 13.86 -5.97 12.23
N ASP A 75 14.45 -7.12 12.56
CA ASP A 75 15.83 -7.24 13.05
C ASP A 75 16.87 -6.57 12.12
N TRP A 76 16.56 -6.45 10.83
CA TRP A 76 17.47 -5.91 9.81
C TRP A 76 16.97 -4.61 9.19
N ASP A 77 15.65 -4.49 8.97
CA ASP A 77 15.06 -3.35 8.28
C ASP A 77 14.68 -2.18 9.23
N GLY A 78 14.70 -2.41 10.55
CA GLY A 78 14.32 -1.42 11.57
C GLY A 78 12.81 -1.32 11.74
N LEU A 79 12.29 -0.12 12.05
CA LEU A 79 10.86 0.06 12.30
C LEU A 79 10.05 0.04 11.00
N MET A 80 9.18 -0.97 10.87
CA MET A 80 8.32 -1.22 9.71
C MET A 80 6.87 -0.85 10.02
N LYS A 81 6.18 -0.24 9.06
CA LYS A 81 4.73 0.00 9.11
C LYS A 81 4.02 -1.09 8.32
N TRP A 82 3.12 -1.80 9.00
CA TRP A 82 2.31 -2.91 8.50
C TRP A 82 0.88 -2.45 8.35
N TYR A 83 0.40 -2.38 7.12
CA TYR A 83 -0.99 -2.09 6.80
C TYR A 83 -1.73 -3.39 6.55
N TYR A 84 -2.76 -3.64 7.33
CA TYR A 84 -3.68 -4.75 7.13
C TYR A 84 -4.85 -4.26 6.30
N CYS A 85 -5.04 -4.85 5.14
CA CYS A 85 -5.89 -4.32 4.09
C CYS A 85 -6.87 -5.35 3.55
N THR A 86 -7.96 -4.86 2.98
CA THR A 86 -8.91 -5.65 2.20
C THR A 86 -9.11 -4.99 0.84
N SER A 87 -9.12 -5.80 -0.23
CA SER A 87 -9.46 -5.32 -1.57
C SER A 87 -10.85 -4.69 -1.56
N THR A 88 -11.02 -3.59 -2.29
CA THR A 88 -12.35 -2.97 -2.48
C THR A 88 -13.19 -3.72 -3.52
N GLU A 89 -12.55 -4.56 -4.32
CA GLU A 89 -13.17 -5.38 -5.35
C GLU A 89 -13.12 -6.86 -4.94
N LYS A 90 -14.20 -7.59 -5.22
CA LYS A 90 -14.24 -9.03 -5.00
C LYS A 90 -13.38 -9.73 -6.05
N ASP A 91 -12.61 -10.72 -5.60
CA ASP A 91 -11.94 -11.62 -6.51
C ASP A 91 -12.98 -12.38 -7.35
N VAL A 92 -12.72 -12.47 -8.66
CA VAL A 92 -13.71 -12.97 -9.63
C VAL A 92 -13.97 -14.47 -9.45
N ILE A 93 -12.98 -15.22 -8.97
CA ILE A 93 -13.05 -16.67 -8.84
C ILE A 93 -13.72 -17.04 -7.51
N SER A 94 -13.21 -16.47 -6.41
CA SER A 94 -13.68 -16.80 -5.05
C SER A 94 -14.92 -16.02 -4.63
N GLY A 95 -15.23 -14.90 -5.30
CA GLY A 95 -16.32 -13.99 -4.92
C GLY A 95 -16.12 -13.29 -3.57
N ARG A 96 -14.93 -13.41 -2.97
CA ARG A 96 -14.58 -12.83 -1.67
C ARG A 96 -13.70 -11.61 -1.85
N TYR A 97 -13.66 -10.75 -0.84
CA TYR A 97 -12.66 -9.70 -0.79
C TYR A 97 -11.32 -10.28 -0.35
N THR A 98 -10.29 -10.04 -1.15
CA THR A 98 -8.95 -10.54 -0.86
C THR A 98 -8.28 -9.71 0.24
N GLU A 99 -7.66 -10.38 1.20
CA GLU A 99 -6.90 -9.74 2.27
C GLU A 99 -5.44 -9.52 1.85
N PHE A 100 -4.87 -8.40 2.25
CA PHE A 100 -3.48 -8.03 1.97
C PHE A 100 -2.79 -7.52 3.23
N ILE A 101 -1.47 -7.74 3.28
CA ILE A 101 -0.58 -7.08 4.22
C ILE A 101 0.44 -6.29 3.41
N ILE A 102 0.46 -4.97 3.59
CA ILE A 102 1.45 -4.08 2.97
C ILE A 102 2.47 -3.69 4.02
N ILE A 103 3.75 -3.94 3.74
CA ILE A 103 4.83 -3.67 4.69
C ILE A 103 5.81 -2.71 4.04
N ILE A 104 6.09 -1.61 4.72
CA ILE A 104 6.98 -0.55 4.25
C ILE A 104 7.86 -0.10 5.41
N LYS A 105 9.13 0.23 5.12
CA LYS A 105 10.03 0.81 6.12
C LYS A 105 9.54 2.21 6.49
N LYS A 106 9.41 2.50 7.79
CA LYS A 106 8.92 3.80 8.26
C LYS A 106 9.89 4.93 7.92
N SER A 107 11.18 4.67 8.10
CA SER A 107 12.25 5.61 7.80
C SER A 107 12.81 5.34 6.41
N TYR A 108 12.71 6.33 5.51
CA TYR A 108 13.24 6.27 4.13
C TYR A 108 12.76 5.03 3.35
N PRO A 109 11.46 4.97 3.01
CA PRO A 109 10.89 3.84 2.30
C PRO A 109 11.51 3.65 0.91
N SER A 110 12.29 2.57 0.73
CA SER A 110 12.94 2.18 -0.53
C SER A 110 12.20 1.08 -1.29
N ASP A 111 11.45 0.26 -0.56
CA ASP A 111 10.73 -0.90 -1.06
C ASP A 111 9.45 -1.14 -0.26
N MET A 112 8.53 -1.85 -0.89
CA MET A 112 7.23 -2.22 -0.34
C MET A 112 7.01 -3.71 -0.58
N LYS A 113 6.73 -4.44 0.49
CA LYS A 113 6.32 -5.85 0.43
C LYS A 113 4.78 -5.87 0.37
N VAL A 114 4.23 -6.46 -0.69
CA VAL A 114 2.79 -6.69 -0.89
C VAL A 114 2.53 -8.18 -0.72
N CYS A 115 1.91 -8.55 0.40
CA CYS A 115 1.59 -9.94 0.72
C CYS A 115 0.09 -10.16 0.52
N GLN A 116 -0.28 -10.85 -0.55
CA GLN A 116 -1.65 -11.27 -0.82
C GLN A 116 -1.94 -12.57 -0.09
N LYS A 117 -2.99 -12.61 0.73
CA LYS A 117 -3.47 -13.84 1.35
C LYS A 117 -4.32 -14.62 0.37
N VAL A 118 -3.93 -15.85 0.06
CA VAL A 118 -4.66 -16.74 -0.86
C VAL A 118 -5.62 -17.64 -0.08
N ASP A 119 -5.17 -18.17 1.05
CA ASP A 119 -5.95 -18.99 1.98
C ASP A 119 -5.44 -18.77 3.42
N GLU A 120 -5.83 -19.62 4.37
CA GLU A 120 -5.46 -19.48 5.78
C GLU A 120 -3.94 -19.59 6.04
N VAL A 121 -3.20 -20.28 5.16
CA VAL A 121 -1.78 -20.60 5.35
C VAL A 121 -0.88 -20.09 4.22
N THR A 122 -1.44 -19.72 3.07
CA THR A 122 -0.71 -19.37 1.85
C THR A 122 -0.74 -17.87 1.58
N PHE A 123 0.44 -17.30 1.35
CA PHE A 123 0.62 -15.91 0.94
C PHE A 123 1.47 -15.82 -0.34
N ILE A 124 1.04 -14.98 -1.29
CA ILE A 124 1.86 -14.57 -2.42
C ILE A 124 2.52 -13.24 -2.06
N LYS A 125 3.86 -13.24 -2.03
CA LYS A 125 4.66 -12.05 -1.73
C LYS A 125 5.19 -11.43 -3.02
N THR A 126 4.93 -10.14 -3.21
CA THR A 126 5.54 -9.31 -4.25
C THR A 126 6.36 -8.19 -3.59
N VAL A 127 7.56 -7.92 -4.06
CA VAL A 127 8.37 -6.79 -3.60
C VAL A 127 8.43 -5.73 -4.70
N MET A 128 8.14 -4.48 -4.35
CA MET A 128 8.14 -3.34 -5.26
C MET A 128 9.13 -2.30 -4.76
N SER A 129 10.03 -1.82 -5.63
CA SER A 129 10.87 -0.66 -5.31
C SER A 129 10.01 0.60 -5.30
N LEU A 130 10.22 1.47 -4.31
CA LEU A 130 9.61 2.79 -4.21
C LEU A 130 10.66 3.84 -4.59
N ARG A 131 10.29 4.77 -5.47
CA ARG A 131 11.11 5.87 -5.95
C ARG A 131 10.36 7.19 -5.84
#